data_AF-A0AB74BTB8-F1
#
_entry.id   AF-A0AB74BTB8-F1
#
_cell.length_a   1.000
_cell.length_b   1.000
_cell.length_c   1.000
_cell.angle_alpha   90.00
_cell.angle_beta   90.00
_cell.angle_gamma   90.00
#
_symmetry.space_group_name_H-M   'P 1'
#
loop_
_entity.id
_entity.type
_entity.pdbx_description
1 polymer ?
#
loop_
_entity_poly.entity_id
_entity_poly.type
_entity_poly.pdbx_seq_one_letter_code
_entity_poly.pdbx_strand_id
1 'polypeptide(L)'
;MGIPAKDMPEGWTNDPSELEGFFSPGSGEADLAQCYGLRDIKLLLMGTRDSGDMQYIIKSGRRYYWGYLMIDYIFEITNPKTFPAILRALATKGDSGLKYRKLKQVETVEMEPREQRVVKEEGPRLFVPYNPNAPSVSDK
;
A
#
# COMPACT_ATOMS: atom_id res chain seq x y z
N MET A 1 -1.53 22.07 -4.16
CA MET A 1 -0.07 22.27 -4.27
C MET A 1 0.45 21.13 -5.11
N GLY A 2 0.48 21.31 -6.44
CA GLY A 2 1.08 20.33 -7.35
C GLY A 2 2.59 20.56 -7.40
N ILE A 3 3.37 19.48 -7.25
CA ILE A 3 4.81 19.52 -7.49
C ILE A 3 5.01 19.29 -8.99
N PRO A 4 5.80 20.11 -9.69
CA PRO A 4 6.12 19.87 -11.09
C PRO A 4 6.74 18.48 -11.26
N ALA A 5 6.36 17.73 -12.31
CA ALA A 5 6.87 16.37 -12.56
C ALA A 5 8.41 16.29 -12.61
N LYS A 6 9.07 17.37 -13.05
CA LYS A 6 10.55 17.48 -13.08
C LYS A 6 11.23 17.44 -11.71
N ASP A 7 10.50 17.75 -10.64
CA ASP A 7 11.00 17.79 -9.27
C ASP A 7 10.57 16.53 -8.50
N MET A 8 9.96 15.56 -9.20
CA MET A 8 9.56 14.28 -8.63
C MET A 8 10.79 13.38 -8.46
N PRO A 9 11.01 12.78 -7.28
CA PRO A 9 12.04 11.77 -7.13
C PRO A 9 11.80 10.59 -8.07
N GLU A 10 12.89 10.01 -8.60
CA GLU A 10 12.81 8.84 -9.47
C GLU A 10 12.06 7.69 -8.78
N GLY A 11 11.16 7.04 -9.52
CA GLY A 11 10.35 5.94 -9.01
C GLY A 11 9.17 6.36 -8.11
N TRP A 12 8.90 7.66 -7.96
CA TRP A 12 7.73 8.19 -7.25
C TRP A 12 6.76 8.91 -8.19
N THR A 13 5.48 8.92 -7.83
CA THR A 13 4.40 9.61 -8.54
C THR A 13 3.55 10.43 -7.55
N ASN A 14 3.01 11.55 -8.04
CA ASN A 14 1.94 12.30 -7.39
C ASN A 14 0.72 12.48 -8.31
N ASP A 15 0.64 11.72 -9.41
CA ASP A 15 -0.46 11.80 -10.35
C ASP A 15 -1.77 11.41 -9.65
N PRO A 16 -2.77 12.30 -9.56
CA PRO A 16 -4.03 12.01 -8.89
C PRO A 16 -4.73 10.75 -9.41
N SER A 17 -4.57 10.41 -10.69
CA SER A 17 -5.18 9.23 -11.30
C SER A 17 -4.51 7.92 -10.85
N GLU A 18 -3.22 7.96 -10.53
CA GLU A 18 -2.47 6.82 -9.99
C GLU A 18 -2.68 6.66 -8.48
N LEU A 19 -2.96 7.77 -7.79
CA LEU A 19 -3.28 7.77 -6.35
C LEU A 19 -4.76 7.46 -6.07
N GLU A 20 -5.62 7.45 -7.09
CA GLU A 20 -7.06 7.25 -6.95
C GLU A 20 -7.38 5.87 -6.36
N GLY A 21 -8.39 5.82 -5.49
CA GLY A 21 -8.84 4.58 -4.84
C GLY A 21 -8.09 4.23 -3.55
N PHE A 22 -6.80 4.59 -3.42
CA PHE A 22 -6.02 4.33 -2.21
C PHE A 22 -6.42 5.24 -1.04
N PHE A 23 -6.43 4.68 0.18
CA PHE A 23 -6.83 5.39 1.40
C PHE A 23 -8.25 6.00 1.34
N SER A 24 -9.11 5.47 0.47
CA SER A 24 -10.54 5.84 0.44
C SER A 24 -11.23 5.35 1.73
N PRO A 25 -12.30 6.02 2.19
CA PRO A 25 -13.07 5.53 3.34
C PRO A 25 -13.51 4.06 3.17
N GLY A 26 -13.20 3.22 4.15
CA GLY A 26 -13.50 1.77 4.12
C GLY A 26 -12.50 0.90 3.34
N SER A 27 -11.44 1.49 2.78
CA SER A 27 -10.31 0.73 2.21
C SER A 27 -9.44 0.12 3.32
N GLY A 28 -8.78 -1.00 3.02
CA GLY A 28 -7.87 -1.66 3.98
C GLY A 28 -6.73 -0.74 4.43
N GLU A 29 -6.22 0.11 3.54
CA GLU A 29 -5.18 1.09 3.83
C GLU A 29 -5.67 2.18 4.79
N ALA A 30 -6.92 2.64 4.63
CA ALA A 30 -7.53 3.59 5.54
C ALA A 30 -7.81 2.98 6.92
N ASP A 31 -8.19 1.70 6.98
CA ASP A 31 -8.41 0.98 8.24
C ASP A 31 -7.08 0.75 8.97
N LEU A 32 -6.05 0.30 8.25
CA LEU A 32 -4.70 0.14 8.81
C LEU A 32 -4.18 1.46 9.39
N ALA A 33 -4.35 2.57 8.67
CA ALA A 33 -3.95 3.89 9.16
C ALA A 33 -4.67 4.27 10.46
N GLN A 34 -5.96 3.94 10.60
CA GLN A 34 -6.73 4.17 11.81
C GLN A 34 -6.24 3.33 13.00
N CYS A 35 -5.81 2.08 12.77
CA CYS A 35 -5.18 1.26 13.81
C CYS A 35 -3.89 1.88 14.35
N TYR A 36 -3.23 2.74 13.58
CA TYR A 36 -2.09 3.55 14.01
C TYR A 36 -2.48 4.92 14.59
N GLY A 37 -3.78 5.15 14.82
CA GLY A 37 -4.32 6.41 15.34
C GLY A 37 -4.30 7.55 14.33
N LEU A 38 -4.06 7.28 13.05
CA LEU A 38 -4.01 8.29 12.01
C LEU A 38 -5.42 8.57 11.48
N ARG A 39 -5.75 9.86 11.34
CA ARG A 39 -7.03 10.35 10.81
C ARG A 39 -6.79 11.42 9.75
N ASP A 40 -7.81 11.75 8.97
CA ASP A 40 -7.73 12.77 7.90
C ASP A 40 -6.54 12.52 6.97
N ILE A 41 -6.43 11.28 6.49
CA ILE A 41 -5.31 10.82 5.67
C ILE A 41 -5.36 11.50 4.31
N LYS A 42 -4.20 12.03 3.89
CA LYS A 42 -3.98 12.48 2.53
C LYS A 42 -2.78 11.75 1.94
N LEU A 43 -3.02 10.91 0.94
CA LEU A 43 -1.96 10.34 0.12
C LEU A 43 -1.27 11.45 -0.69
N LEU A 44 0.05 11.51 -0.60
CA LEU A 44 0.85 12.55 -1.25
C LEU A 44 1.72 12.00 -2.37
N LEU A 45 2.32 10.83 -2.15
CA LEU A 45 3.17 10.15 -3.11
C LEU A 45 2.95 8.64 -3.04
N MET A 46 3.16 7.98 -4.16
CA MET A 46 3.23 6.52 -4.26
C MET A 46 4.43 6.15 -5.14
N GLY A 47 4.94 4.93 -5.00
CA GLY A 47 5.88 4.40 -5.98
C GLY A 47 5.20 4.19 -7.33
N THR A 48 5.92 4.46 -8.42
CA THR A 48 5.43 4.22 -9.78
C THR A 48 5.24 2.72 -10.04
N ARG A 49 4.32 2.34 -10.92
CA ARG A 49 4.18 0.94 -11.34
C ARG A 49 5.49 0.37 -11.90
N ASP A 50 6.25 1.18 -12.64
CA ASP A 50 7.49 0.78 -13.30
C ASP A 50 8.64 0.51 -12.32
N SER A 51 8.66 1.18 -11.16
CA SER A 51 9.67 0.91 -10.13
C SER A 51 9.40 -0.41 -9.40
N GLY A 52 8.18 -0.94 -9.47
CA GLY A 52 7.75 -2.14 -8.73
C GLY A 52 7.70 -1.94 -7.20
N ASP A 53 8.01 -0.73 -6.73
CA ASP A 53 8.08 -0.37 -5.32
C ASP A 53 6.72 0.16 -4.87
N MET A 54 6.04 -0.57 -3.98
CA MET A 54 4.70 -0.23 -3.49
C MET A 54 4.72 0.67 -2.25
N GLN A 55 5.77 1.48 -2.09
CA GLN A 55 5.86 2.47 -1.04
C GLN A 55 4.90 3.64 -1.25
N TYR A 56 4.56 4.30 -0.14
CA TYR A 56 3.73 5.51 -0.16
C TYR A 56 4.16 6.51 0.90
N ILE A 57 3.83 7.79 0.66
CA ILE A 57 3.90 8.85 1.66
C ILE A 57 2.52 9.46 1.86
N ILE A 58 2.06 9.43 3.11
CA ILE A 58 0.80 10.04 3.54
C ILE A 58 1.06 11.20 4.49
N LYS A 59 0.08 12.11 4.58
CA LYS A 59 0.00 13.16 5.57
C LYS A 59 -1.22 12.93 6.46
N SER A 60 -1.01 13.06 7.78
CA SER A 60 -2.09 13.13 8.76
C SER A 60 -1.78 14.29 9.70
N GLY A 61 -2.74 15.21 9.84
CA GLY A 61 -2.54 16.47 10.54
C GLY A 61 -1.31 17.24 10.02
N ARG A 62 -0.30 17.40 10.87
CA ARG A 62 0.95 18.15 10.59
C ARG A 62 2.17 17.25 10.31
N ARG A 63 2.00 15.93 10.32
CA ARG A 63 3.09 14.95 10.20
C ARG A 63 2.99 14.18 8.89
N TYR A 64 4.12 13.58 8.52
CA TYR A 64 4.27 12.78 7.32
C TYR A 64 4.67 11.37 7.72
N TYR A 65 4.18 10.40 6.96
CA TYR A 65 4.38 8.99 7.25
C TYR A 65 4.74 8.26 5.98
N TRP A 66 5.58 7.27 6.12
CA TRP A 66 5.96 6.32 5.09
C TRP A 66 5.36 4.96 5.43
N GLY A 67 4.98 4.22 4.41
CA GLY A 67 4.59 2.83 4.51
C GLY A 67 4.72 2.14 3.17
N TYR A 68 4.36 0.87 3.15
CA TYR A 68 4.45 0.02 1.98
C TYR A 68 3.21 -0.85 1.90
N LEU A 69 2.54 -0.92 0.75
CA LEU A 69 1.22 -1.55 0.64
C LEU A 69 1.21 -3.05 1.01
N MET A 70 2.36 -3.73 0.91
CA MET A 70 2.51 -5.15 1.27
C MET A 70 2.86 -5.42 2.75
N ILE A 71 3.02 -4.39 3.59
CA ILE A 71 3.33 -4.57 5.01
C ILE A 71 2.40 -3.75 5.89
N ASP A 72 1.98 -4.33 7.01
CA ASP A 72 1.07 -3.67 7.95
C ASP A 72 1.78 -2.68 8.90
N TYR A 73 2.87 -2.06 8.46
CA TYR A 73 3.66 -1.12 9.28
C TYR A 73 3.68 0.28 8.70
N ILE A 74 3.37 1.25 9.57
CA ILE A 74 3.48 2.68 9.26
C ILE A 74 4.58 3.31 10.10
N PHE A 75 5.38 4.16 9.46
CA PHE A 75 6.50 4.85 10.06
C PHE A 75 6.31 6.36 9.97
N GLU A 76 6.47 7.08 11.08
CA GLU A 76 6.53 8.54 11.06
C GLU A 76 7.88 8.99 10.49
N ILE A 77 7.86 9.91 9.54
CA ILE A 77 9.04 10.62 9.05
C ILE A 77 9.38 11.70 10.08
N THR A 78 10.38 11.43 10.90
CA THR A 78 10.82 12.33 11.97
C THR A 78 11.77 13.42 11.47
N ASN A 79 12.49 13.15 10.38
CA ASN A 79 13.34 14.11 9.69
C ASN A 79 13.49 13.73 8.21
N PRO A 80 13.35 14.68 7.27
CA PRO A 80 12.92 16.07 7.47
C PRO A 80 11.42 16.22 7.73
N LYS A 81 11.01 17.30 8.39
CA LYS A 81 9.62 17.53 8.86
C LYS A 81 8.71 18.26 7.86
N THR A 82 9.22 18.67 6.71
CA THR A 82 8.45 19.42 5.71
C THR A 82 8.42 18.68 4.38
N PHE A 83 7.29 18.71 3.68
CA PHE A 83 7.14 17.98 2.43
C PHE A 83 8.18 18.34 1.36
N PRO A 84 8.52 19.63 1.12
CA PRO A 84 9.57 19.97 0.15
C PRO A 84 10.95 19.43 0.53
N ALA A 85 11.26 19.35 1.83
CA ALA A 85 12.52 18.77 2.28
C ALA A 85 12.51 17.24 2.16
N ILE A 86 11.36 16.58 2.35
CA ILE A 86 11.19 15.14 2.14
C ILE A 86 11.46 14.80 0.67
N LEU A 87 10.84 15.54 -0.27
CA LEU A 87 11.07 15.34 -1.71
C LEU A 87 12.54 15.50 -2.08
N ARG A 88 13.20 16.56 -1.58
CA ARG A 88 14.64 16.76 -1.82
C ARG A 88 15.49 15.63 -1.24
N ALA A 89 15.14 15.12 -0.07
CA ALA A 89 15.85 13.99 0.54
C ALA A 89 15.70 12.72 -0.32
N LEU A 90 14.48 12.42 -0.77
CA LEU A 90 14.20 11.30 -1.67
C LEU A 90 14.94 11.45 -3.00
N ALA A 91 14.90 12.63 -3.64
CA ALA A 91 15.56 12.86 -4.92
C ALA A 91 17.09 12.79 -4.85
N THR A 92 17.71 13.02 -3.68
CA THR A 92 19.17 13.07 -3.55
C THR A 92 19.77 11.82 -2.93
N LYS A 93 19.04 11.14 -2.04
CA LYS A 93 19.53 10.02 -1.23
C LYS A 93 18.57 8.84 -1.17
N GLY A 94 17.45 8.91 -1.88
CA GLY A 94 16.36 7.95 -1.75
C GLY A 94 15.87 7.85 -0.31
N ASP A 95 15.47 6.64 0.07
CA ASP A 95 14.97 6.32 1.39
C ASP A 95 16.00 6.62 2.51
N SER A 96 17.30 6.44 2.25
CA SER A 96 18.36 6.72 3.22
C SER A 96 18.46 8.20 3.64
N GLY A 97 17.81 9.10 2.90
CA GLY A 97 17.68 10.52 3.24
C GLY A 97 16.68 10.82 4.35
N LEU A 98 15.86 9.84 4.73
CA LEU A 98 14.76 9.99 5.69
C LEU A 98 15.10 9.29 7.02
N LYS A 99 14.59 9.85 8.12
CA LYS A 99 14.65 9.21 9.45
C LYS A 99 13.26 8.83 9.92
N TYR A 100 13.13 7.57 10.29
CA TYR A 100 11.84 6.98 10.66
C TYR A 100 11.71 6.71 12.14
N ARG A 101 10.46 6.68 12.58
CA ARG A 101 10.06 6.05 13.82
C ARG A 101 8.84 5.17 13.55
N LYS A 102 8.97 3.87 13.81
CA LYS A 102 7.85 2.92 13.70
C LYS A 102 6.73 3.36 14.65
N LEU A 103 5.50 3.45 14.15
CA LEU A 103 4.35 3.71 15.00
C LEU A 103 3.97 2.44 15.76
N LYS A 104 3.42 2.63 16.96
CA LYS A 104 2.72 1.58 17.68
C LYS A 104 1.25 1.64 17.27
N GLN A 105 0.63 0.48 17.12
CA GLN A 105 -0.82 0.45 16.98
C GLN A 105 -1.44 1.01 18.26
N VAL A 106 -2.52 1.74 18.10
CA VAL A 106 -3.39 2.15 19.19
C VAL A 106 -4.20 0.90 19.55
N GLU A 107 -4.33 0.60 20.84
CA GLU A 107 -5.23 -0.47 21.30
C GLU A 107 -6.66 -0.10 20.92
N THR A 108 -7.07 -0.52 19.73
CA THR A 108 -8.45 -0.47 19.27
C THR A 108 -8.93 -1.91 19.16
N VAL A 109 -9.92 -2.20 20.00
CA VAL A 109 -10.73 -3.42 20.12
C VAL A 109 -10.63 -4.30 18.88
N GLU A 110 -10.21 -5.55 19.11
CA GLU A 110 -10.16 -6.69 18.17
C GLU A 110 -10.82 -6.37 16.83
N MET A 111 -9.99 -6.15 15.80
CA MET A 111 -10.48 -6.34 14.44
C MET A 111 -10.83 -7.81 14.35
N GLU A 112 -12.12 -8.11 14.47
CA GLU A 112 -12.71 -9.36 14.00
C GLU A 112 -12.06 -9.69 12.65
N PRO A 113 -11.46 -10.89 12.49
CA PRO A 113 -10.82 -11.27 11.25
C PRO A 113 -11.79 -10.99 10.12
N ARG A 114 -11.40 -10.15 9.16
CA ARG A 114 -12.10 -10.13 7.88
C ARG A 114 -11.90 -11.52 7.32
N GLU A 115 -12.86 -12.41 7.55
CA GLU A 115 -13.00 -13.62 6.78
C GLU A 115 -12.88 -13.16 5.34
N GLN A 116 -11.83 -13.60 4.66
CA GLN A 116 -11.77 -13.55 3.22
C GLN A 116 -13.12 -14.11 2.79
N ARG A 117 -14.01 -13.26 2.28
CA ARG A 117 -15.17 -13.73 1.55
C ARG A 117 -14.57 -14.41 0.33
N VAL A 118 -14.27 -15.68 0.49
CA VAL A 118 -14.16 -16.62 -0.61
C VAL A 118 -15.51 -16.50 -1.27
N VAL A 119 -15.58 -15.68 -2.32
CA VAL A 119 -16.64 -15.81 -3.30
C VAL A 119 -16.48 -17.26 -3.75
N LYS A 120 -17.35 -18.13 -3.25
CA LYS A 120 -17.56 -19.43 -3.87
C LYS A 120 -18.03 -19.07 -5.28
N GLU A 121 -17.11 -19.03 -6.22
CA GLU A 121 -17.46 -19.22 -7.61
C GLU A 121 -18.13 -20.59 -7.67
N GLU A 122 -19.46 -20.59 -7.61
CA GLU A 122 -20.27 -21.70 -8.09
C GLU A 122 -20.24 -21.68 -9.63
N GLY A 123 -19.03 -21.77 -10.19
CA GLY A 123 -18.82 -22.20 -11.56
C GLY A 123 -18.63 -23.72 -11.57
N PRO A 124 -19.04 -24.44 -12.64
CA PRO A 124 -18.89 -25.88 -12.68
C PRO A 124 -17.42 -26.26 -12.48
N ARG A 125 -17.16 -27.08 -11.46
CA ARG A 125 -15.83 -27.61 -11.13
C ARG A 125 -15.33 -28.48 -12.29
N LEU A 126 -14.53 -27.87 -13.17
CA LEU A 126 -13.80 -28.54 -14.26
C LEU A 126 -12.50 -29.20 -13.78
N PHE A 127 -12.33 -29.42 -12.47
CA PHE A 127 -11.22 -30.21 -11.95
C PHE A 127 -11.64 -31.67 -11.89
N VAL A 128 -11.25 -32.43 -12.91
CA VAL A 128 -11.23 -33.90 -12.88
C VAL A 128 -9.85 -34.30 -12.38
N PRO A 129 -9.70 -34.90 -11.19
CA PRO A 129 -8.42 -35.41 -10.73
C PRO A 129 -7.93 -36.49 -11.69
N TYR A 130 -6.68 -36.37 -12.15
CA TYR A 130 -6.05 -37.40 -12.97
C TYR A 130 -5.96 -38.70 -12.17
N ASN A 131 -6.70 -39.72 -12.59
CA ASN A 131 -6.65 -41.06 -11.99
C ASN A 131 -5.65 -41.92 -12.78
N PRO A 132 -4.47 -42.26 -12.22
CA PRO A 132 -3.47 -43.07 -12.91
C PRO A 132 -3.92 -44.53 -13.14
N ASN A 133 -5.06 -44.95 -12.56
CA ASN A 133 -5.63 -46.29 -12.73
C ASN A 133 -6.87 -46.31 -13.65
N ALA A 134 -7.17 -45.23 -14.36
CA ALA A 134 -8.28 -45.23 -15.32
C ALA A 134 -7.91 -46.12 -16.53
N PRO A 135 -8.75 -47.08 -16.92
CA PRO A 135 -8.49 -47.89 -18.11
C PRO A 135 -8.48 -46.98 -19.34
N SER A 136 -7.41 -47.07 -20.14
CA SER A 136 -7.25 -46.31 -21.37
C SER A 136 -8.35 -46.70 -22.35
N VAL A 137 -9.34 -45.84 -22.54
CA VAL A 137 -10.29 -46.01 -23.65
C VAL A 137 -9.56 -45.54 -24.91
N SER A 138 -9.02 -46.51 -25.65
CA SER A 138 -8.53 -46.30 -27.01
C SER A 138 -9.72 -46.46 -27.94
N ASP A 139 -10.36 -45.36 -28.31
CA ASP A 139 -11.36 -45.39 -29.38
C ASP A 139 -10.65 -45.57 -30.73
N LYS A 140 -11.27 -46.38 -31.58
CA LYS A 140 -10.82 -46.80 -32.90
C LYS A 140 -11.68 -46.13 -33.97
#